data_AF-A0A329M2K3-F1
#
_entry.id   AF-A0A329M2K3-F1
#
_cell.length_a   1.000
_cell.length_b   1.000
_cell.length_c   1.000
_cell.angle_alpha   90.00
_cell.angle_beta   90.00
_cell.angle_gamma   90.00
#
_symmetry.space_group_name_H-M   'P 1'
#
loop_
_entity.id
_entity.type
_entity.pdbx_description
1 polymer ?
#
loop_
_entity_poly.entity_id
_entity_poly.type
_entity_poly.pdbx_seq_one_letter_code
_entity_poly.pdbx_strand_id
1 'polypeptide(L)' 'MGVTSPLLTESDLDALASDFLQSHYLGAIYADWSPDRRLDVFLRRRGLARVANDGDLSHNVLERIMARGRATMTRQ' A
#
# COMPACT_ATOMS: atom_id res chain seq x y z
N MET A 1 -12.82 4.08 -27.56
CA MET A 1 -11.93 3.19 -26.80
C MET A 1 -11.86 3.75 -25.39
N GLY A 2 -12.49 3.06 -24.43
CA GLY A 2 -12.80 3.61 -23.11
C GLY A 2 -11.56 4.00 -22.31
N VAL A 3 -11.57 5.21 -21.77
CA VAL A 3 -10.68 5.60 -20.68
C VAL A 3 -11.17 4.87 -19.42
N THR A 4 -10.78 3.61 -19.30
CA THR A 4 -10.83 2.95 -18.00
C THR A 4 -9.86 3.73 -17.13
N SER A 5 -10.42 4.65 -16.33
CA SER A 5 -9.79 5.01 -15.05
C SER A 5 -9.27 3.69 -14.48
N PRO A 6 -7.97 3.53 -14.18
CA PRO A 6 -7.47 2.27 -13.67
C PRO A 6 -8.09 2.11 -12.29
N LEU A 7 -9.26 1.47 -12.25
CA LEU A 7 -9.81 0.88 -11.05
C LEU A 7 -8.76 -0.16 -10.70
N LEU A 8 -7.88 0.19 -9.76
CA LEU A 8 -6.82 -0.69 -9.32
C LEU A 8 -7.44 -2.05 -9.03
N THR A 9 -7.02 -3.06 -9.78
CA THR A 9 -7.55 -4.40 -9.58
C THR A 9 -7.01 -4.96 -8.27
N GLU A 10 -7.63 -6.00 -7.74
CA GLU A 10 -7.12 -6.66 -6.54
C GLU A 10 -5.65 -7.08 -6.69
N SER A 11 -5.23 -7.46 -7.90
CA SER A 11 -3.84 -7.77 -8.25
C SER A 11 -2.91 -6.56 -8.22
N ASP A 12 -3.38 -5.37 -8.63
CA ASP A 12 -2.60 -4.13 -8.51
C ASP A 12 -2.40 -3.74 -7.04
N LEU A 13 -3.46 -3.87 -6.22
CA LEU A 13 -3.39 -3.61 -4.78
C LEU A 13 -2.45 -4.62 -4.09
N ASP A 14 -2.45 -5.86 -4.55
CA ASP A 14 -1.58 -6.92 -4.08
C ASP A 14 -0.09 -6.70 -4.41
N ALA A 15 0.16 -6.24 -5.64
CA ALA A 15 1.49 -5.84 -6.09
C ALA A 15 1.96 -4.61 -5.31
N LEU A 16 1.11 -3.60 -5.10
CA LEU A 16 1.39 -2.42 -4.27
C LEU A 16 1.74 -2.82 -2.83
N ALA A 17 0.99 -3.73 -2.24
CA ALA A 17 1.25 -4.22 -0.88
C ALA A 17 2.60 -4.94 -0.80
N SER A 18 2.91 -5.80 -1.78
CA SER A 18 4.18 -6.52 -1.85
C SER A 18 5.36 -5.57 -2.04
N ASP A 19 5.23 -4.59 -2.91
CA ASP A 19 6.24 -3.57 -3.17
C ASP A 19 6.48 -2.70 -1.93
N PHE A 20 5.41 -2.34 -1.20
CA PHE A 20 5.50 -1.62 0.07
C PHE A 20 6.25 -2.43 1.14
N LEU A 21 5.97 -3.73 1.26
CA LEU A 21 6.66 -4.63 2.19
C LEU A 21 8.14 -4.84 1.82
N GLN A 22 8.48 -4.87 0.53
CA GLN A 22 9.86 -4.93 0.06
C GLN A 22 10.58 -3.58 0.17
N SER A 23 9.84 -2.48 0.32
CA SER A 23 10.38 -1.16 0.44
C SER A 23 10.90 -0.88 1.86
N HIS A 24 11.86 0.05 1.97
CA HIS A 24 12.41 0.50 3.25
C HIS A 24 11.38 1.16 4.19
N TYR A 25 10.11 1.28 3.79
CA TYR A 25 9.00 1.80 4.60
C TYR A 25 8.66 0.95 5.83
N LEU A 26 9.07 -0.32 5.87
CA LEU A 26 9.03 -1.14 7.09
C LEU A 26 10.24 -0.91 8.02
N GLY A 27 11.23 -0.15 7.59
CA GLY A 27 12.42 0.14 8.37
C GLY A 27 12.11 0.96 9.63
N ALA A 28 12.94 0.81 10.66
CA ALA A 28 12.83 1.55 11.92
C ALA A 28 12.81 3.08 11.73
N ILE A 29 13.42 3.57 10.64
CA ILE A 29 13.40 4.97 10.20
C ILE A 29 11.99 5.53 9.94
N TYR A 30 11.03 4.68 9.57
CA TYR A 30 9.63 5.08 9.42
C TYR A 30 8.76 4.55 10.56
N ALA A 31 9.30 3.82 11.54
CA ALA A 31 8.55 3.27 12.68
C ALA A 31 7.71 4.35 13.40
N ASP A 32 8.21 5.57 13.44
CA ASP A 32 7.56 6.76 14.01
C ASP A 32 6.28 7.18 13.27
N TRP A 33 6.12 6.79 12.00
CA TRP A 33 4.95 7.11 11.19
C TRP A 33 3.88 6.03 11.30
N SER A 34 2.63 6.46 11.44
CA SER A 34 1.47 5.58 11.29
C SER A 34 1.46 4.90 9.91
N PRO A 35 0.98 3.65 9.80
CA PRO A 35 0.97 2.91 8.53
C PRO A 35 0.16 3.62 7.44
N ASP A 36 -0.92 4.30 7.82
CA ASP A 36 -1.74 5.14 6.93
C ASP A 36 -0.91 6.28 6.30
N ARG A 37 -0.11 6.97 7.12
CA ARG A 37 0.79 8.03 6.66
C ARG A 37 1.89 7.50 5.73
N ARG A 38 2.46 6.33 6.03
CA ARG A 38 3.46 5.70 5.15
C ARG A 38 2.85 5.33 3.80
N LEU A 39 1.63 4.80 3.82
CA LEU A 39 0.90 4.43 2.63
C LEU A 39 0.54 5.68 1.78
N ASP A 40 0.07 6.77 2.38
CA ASP A 40 -0.22 8.02 1.66
C ASP A 40 1.04 8.55 0.94
N VAL A 41 2.19 8.59 1.61
CA VAL A 41 3.44 9.08 0.99
C VAL A 41 3.92 8.15 -0.12
N PHE A 42 3.78 6.83 0.05
CA PHE A 42 4.12 5.83 -0.96
C PHE A 42 3.24 5.97 -2.21
N LEU A 43 1.92 6.10 -2.03
CA LEU A 43 0.97 6.29 -3.12
C LEU A 43 1.22 7.62 -3.85
N ARG A 44 1.46 8.71 -3.12
CA ARG A 44 1.82 10.01 -3.72
C ARG A 44 3.09 9.93 -4.55
N ARG A 45 4.14 9.23 -4.07
CA ARG A 45 5.39 9.04 -4.81
C ARG A 45 5.21 8.27 -6.12
N ARG A 46 4.28 7.31 -6.17
CA ARG A 46 3.93 6.58 -7.41
C ARG A 46 3.01 7.36 -8.35
N GLY A 47 2.59 8.58 -8.00
CA GLY A 47 1.59 9.34 -8.76
C GLY A 47 0.15 8.85 -8.55
N LEU A 48 -0.08 7.96 -7.57
CA LEU A 48 -1.37 7.40 -7.20
C LEU A 48 -2.06 8.27 -6.13
N ALA A 49 -1.93 9.59 -6.22
CA ALA A 49 -2.54 10.51 -5.25
C ALA A 49 -4.07 10.37 -5.16
N ARG A 50 -4.72 9.94 -6.25
CA ARG A 50 -6.16 9.65 -6.26
C ARG A 50 -6.53 8.47 -5.36
N VAL A 51 -5.66 7.48 -5.25
CA VAL A 51 -5.82 6.29 -4.41
C VAL A 51 -5.53 6.64 -2.95
N ALA A 52 -4.55 7.52 -2.71
CA ALA A 52 -4.27 8.05 -1.37
C ALA A 52 -5.44 8.90 -0.84
N ASN A 53 -6.09 9.65 -1.73
CA ASN A 53 -7.26 10.47 -1.39
C ASN A 53 -8.56 9.66 -1.26
N ASP A 54 -8.57 8.41 -1.73
CA ASP A 54 -9.69 7.50 -1.61
C ASP A 54 -9.49 6.63 -0.37
N GLY A 55 -10.22 6.98 0.70
CA GLY A 55 -10.10 6.31 1.99
C GLY A 55 -10.45 4.82 1.96
N ASP A 56 -11.28 4.38 1.00
CA ASP A 56 -11.63 2.96 0.86
C ASP A 56 -10.49 2.18 0.18
N LEU A 57 -9.89 2.76 -0.87
CA LEU A 57 -8.74 2.16 -1.55
C LEU A 57 -7.50 2.14 -0.65
N SER A 58 -7.21 3.23 0.06
CA SER A 58 -6.08 3.28 1.00
C SER A 58 -6.26 2.23 2.10
N HIS A 59 -7.46 2.10 2.67
CA HIS A 59 -7.77 1.08 3.66
C HIS A 59 -7.59 -0.34 3.09
N ASN A 60 -8.07 -0.60 1.88
CA ASN A 60 -7.92 -1.90 1.20
C ASN A 60 -6.45 -2.31 0.97
N VAL A 61 -5.57 -1.36 0.62
CA VAL A 61 -4.14 -1.64 0.47
C VAL A 61 -3.51 -1.89 1.84
N LEU A 62 -3.89 -1.12 2.85
CA LEU A 62 -3.38 -1.23 4.21
C LEU A 62 -3.73 -2.59 4.83
N GLU A 63 -4.97 -3.03 4.68
CA GLU A 63 -5.43 -4.36 5.09
C GLU A 63 -4.63 -5.47 4.40
N ARG A 64 -4.37 -5.37 3.09
CA ARG A 64 -3.53 -6.35 2.37
C ARG A 64 -2.08 -6.34 2.88
N ILE A 65 -1.50 -5.18 3.14
CA ILE A 65 -0.14 -5.06 3.72
C ILE A 65 -0.10 -5.72 5.10
N MET A 66 -1.10 -5.50 5.96
CA MET A 66 -1.16 -6.11 7.28
C MET A 66 -1.39 -7.62 7.21
N ALA A 67 -2.29 -8.10 6.35
CA ALA A 67 -2.52 -9.52 6.13
C ALA A 67 -1.25 -10.23 5.65
N ARG A 68 -0.53 -9.63 4.70
CA ARG A 68 0.75 -10.15 4.17
C ARG A 68 1.92 -10.00 5.15
N GLY A 69 1.97 -8.90 5.89
CA GLY A 69 2.94 -8.65 6.95
C GLY A 69 2.85 -9.69 8.06
N ARG A 70 1.62 -10.06 8.47
CA ARG A 70 1.37 -11.14 9.43
C ARG A 70 1.78 -12.50 8.87
N ALA A 71 1.50 -12.78 7.59
CA ALA A 71 1.92 -14.01 6.93
C ALA A 71 3.45 -14.12 6.80
N THR A 72 4.15 -13.01 6.61
CA THR A 72 5.62 -12.97 6.53
C THR A 72 6.29 -13.01 7.90
N MET A 73 5.68 -12.44 8.95
CA MET A 73 6.15 -12.53 10.33
C MET A 73 6.00 -13.93 10.96
N THR A 74 5.05 -14.75 10.50
CA THR A 74 4.83 -16.10 11.07
C THR A 74 5.85 -17.15 10.59
N ARG A 75 6.84 -16.76 9.75
CA ARG A 75 7.87 -17.64 9.19
C ARG A 75 9.28 -17.30 9.68
N GLN A 76 9.44 -16.83 10.92
CA GLN A 76 10.74 -16.72 11.57
C GLN A 76 10.77 -17.49 12.87
#